data_AF-A0A7J3FC05-F1
#
_entry.id   AF-A0A7J3FC05-F1
#
_cell.length_a   1.000
_cell.length_b   1.000
_cell.length_c   1.000
_cell.angle_alpha   90.00
_cell.angle_beta   90.00
_cell.angle_gamma   90.00
#
_symmetry.space_group_name_H-M   'P 1'
#
loop_
_entity.id
_entity.type
_entity.pdbx_description
1 polymer ?
#
loop_
_entity_poly.entity_id
_entity_poly.type
_entity_poly.pdbx_seq_one_letter_code
_entity_poly.pdbx_strand_id
1 'polypeptide(L)'
;MELTLAGFESLSRYFREVYGPNAEVLRVLELTSGREKSGGELKGFGYGVPYLIEVSVGGEVRRVVLETIRPGGFGHEHFSDRAQILLWQHSAFNNLPKHVRSIDVGAFTASGALKSLGDCKEFFIITEFVEGKPYYLDLEAIKARGELSSLDVERCLALSNYLVEVHSVKGAGLEPLYVRRIRELIGHGECIMGLIDNYPSGLEYADEKTLMEIERRCLEWRWKLKKKTHRCARVHGDFHPWNILFRDGADFTALDRSRGEWGEPADDMAAMTINYLFYSLQAYGEIKGPFKELFEIFWENYLEKTGDEEILTIIQPFYAWRG
;
A
#
# COMPACT_ATOMS: atom_id res chain seq x y z
N MET A 1 10.67 -7.18 12.63
CA MET A 1 10.95 -8.57 12.26
C MET A 1 12.47 -8.72 12.28
N GLU A 2 13.02 -9.42 13.27
CA GLU A 2 14.45 -9.74 13.27
C GLU A 2 14.68 -10.77 12.17
N LEU A 3 15.22 -10.33 11.04
CA LEU A 3 15.66 -11.24 9.99
C LEU A 3 16.79 -12.09 10.58
N THR A 4 16.62 -13.41 10.60
CA THR A 4 17.72 -14.34 10.87
C THR A 4 18.60 -14.35 9.63
N LEU A 5 19.66 -13.55 9.64
CA LEU A 5 20.43 -13.17 8.43
C LEU A 5 21.57 -14.15 8.11
N ALA A 6 21.88 -14.23 6.80
CA ALA A 6 22.91 -15.03 6.14
C ALA A 6 24.25 -15.15 6.90
N GLY A 7 24.67 -16.38 7.16
CA GLY A 7 26.06 -16.70 7.49
C GLY A 7 26.98 -16.56 6.26
N PHE A 8 28.29 -16.67 6.50
CA PHE A 8 29.34 -16.53 5.48
C PHE A 8 29.11 -17.39 4.21
N GLU A 9 28.50 -18.57 4.38
CA GLU A 9 28.16 -19.48 3.28
C GLU A 9 27.16 -18.85 2.30
N SER A 10 26.12 -18.17 2.80
CA SER A 10 25.14 -17.54 1.92
C SER A 10 25.73 -16.34 1.18
N LEU A 11 26.63 -15.59 1.81
CA LEU A 11 27.32 -14.48 1.16
C LEU A 11 28.23 -15.00 0.03
N SER A 12 28.92 -16.12 0.30
CA SER A 12 29.74 -16.80 -0.70
C SER A 12 28.92 -17.31 -1.87
N ARG A 13 27.75 -17.92 -1.60
CA ARG A 13 26.82 -18.36 -2.65
C ARG A 13 26.36 -17.19 -3.52
N TYR A 14 25.93 -16.09 -2.90
CA TYR A 14 25.48 -14.89 -3.60
C TYR A 14 26.57 -14.31 -4.52
N PHE A 15 27.80 -14.14 -4.05
CA PHE A 15 28.86 -13.61 -4.91
C PHE A 15 29.26 -14.58 -6.02
N ARG A 16 29.03 -15.90 -5.86
CA ARG A 16 29.18 -16.85 -6.98
C ARG A 16 28.09 -16.71 -8.03
N GLU A 17 26.88 -16.32 -7.65
CA GLU A 17 25.82 -15.98 -8.60
C GLU A 17 26.15 -14.69 -9.35
N VAL A 18 26.61 -13.65 -8.64
CA VAL A 18 26.90 -12.32 -9.21
C VAL A 18 28.19 -12.30 -10.05
N TYR A 19 29.26 -12.95 -9.59
CA TYR A 19 30.59 -12.90 -10.23
C TYR A 19 31.05 -14.23 -10.84
N GLY A 20 30.24 -15.28 -10.75
CA GLY A 20 30.56 -16.61 -11.27
C GLY A 20 31.15 -17.57 -10.23
N PRO A 21 31.25 -18.88 -10.54
CA PRO A 21 31.47 -19.95 -9.56
C PRO A 21 32.80 -19.89 -8.80
N ASN A 22 33.79 -19.17 -9.33
CA ASN A 22 35.11 -19.01 -8.73
C ASN A 22 35.20 -17.84 -7.74
N ALA A 23 34.10 -17.13 -7.47
CA ALA A 23 34.09 -16.06 -6.50
C ALA A 23 34.23 -16.60 -5.06
N GLU A 24 35.12 -15.97 -4.30
CA GLU A 24 35.39 -16.31 -2.90
C GLU A 24 35.37 -15.05 -2.04
N VAL A 25 34.56 -15.05 -0.99
CA VAL A 25 34.57 -13.97 0.01
C VAL A 25 35.84 -14.12 0.84
N LEU A 26 36.67 -13.09 0.86
CA LEU A 26 37.90 -13.06 1.64
C LEU A 26 37.68 -12.42 3.01
N ARG A 27 36.92 -11.32 3.04
CA ARG A 27 36.82 -10.44 4.21
C ARG A 27 35.50 -9.70 4.26
N VAL A 28 34.99 -9.47 5.47
CA VAL A 28 33.81 -8.63 5.74
C VAL A 28 34.11 -7.64 6.85
N LEU A 29 34.04 -6.34 6.55
CA LEU A 29 34.36 -5.24 7.45
C LEU A 29 33.14 -4.33 7.64
N GLU A 30 32.73 -4.11 8.88
CA GLU A 30 31.71 -3.11 9.20
C GLU A 30 32.31 -1.71 9.09
N LEU A 31 31.82 -0.86 8.18
CA LEU A 31 32.45 0.44 7.91
C LEU A 31 32.25 1.46 9.04
N THR A 32 31.17 1.35 9.82
CA THR A 32 30.88 2.28 10.92
C THR A 32 31.77 2.08 12.14
N SER A 33 32.13 0.82 12.46
CA SER A 33 32.98 0.51 13.62
C SER A 33 34.41 0.12 13.24
N GLY A 34 34.68 -0.15 11.96
CA GLY A 34 35.97 -0.68 11.50
C GLY A 34 36.22 -2.11 12.00
N ARG A 35 35.21 -2.80 12.55
CA ARG A 35 35.34 -4.15 13.07
C ARG A 35 35.15 -5.18 11.97
N GLU A 36 36.09 -6.11 11.89
CA GLU A 36 36.00 -7.27 11.02
C GLU A 36 35.02 -8.30 11.61
N LYS A 37 34.13 -8.84 10.77
CA LYS A 37 33.11 -9.81 11.19
C LYS A 37 33.58 -11.23 10.86
N SER A 38 33.57 -12.11 11.87
CA SER A 38 33.80 -13.54 11.68
C SER A 38 32.48 -14.27 11.35
N GLY A 39 32.57 -15.50 10.82
CA GLY A 39 31.39 -16.25 10.34
C GLY A 39 30.26 -16.44 11.36
N GLY A 40 30.56 -16.46 12.67
CA GLY A 40 29.56 -16.53 13.74
C GLY A 40 28.96 -15.17 14.14
N GLU A 41 29.62 -14.06 13.80
CA GLU A 41 29.24 -12.68 14.16
C GLU A 41 28.37 -11.99 13.08
N LEU A 42 28.06 -12.68 11.99
CA LEU A 42 27.18 -12.19 10.92
C LEU A 42 25.68 -12.25 11.29
N LYS A 43 25.33 -12.70 12.50
CA LYS A 43 23.96 -12.59 13.02
C LYS A 43 23.62 -11.11 13.25
N GLY A 44 22.65 -10.57 12.49
CA GLY A 44 22.27 -9.14 12.50
C GLY A 44 22.93 -8.29 11.40
N PHE A 45 23.58 -8.92 10.42
CA PHE A 45 24.28 -8.28 9.31
C PHE A 45 23.35 -7.51 8.35
N GLY A 46 23.76 -6.30 7.99
CA GLY A 46 23.16 -5.52 6.90
C GLY A 46 22.10 -4.48 7.30
N TYR A 47 21.50 -4.50 8.49
CA TYR A 47 20.36 -3.61 8.82
C TYR A 47 20.73 -2.12 8.99
N GLY A 48 20.70 -1.37 7.89
CA GLY A 48 21.24 0.00 7.73
C GLY A 48 22.61 0.25 8.35
N VAL A 49 23.51 -0.70 8.18
CA VAL A 49 24.94 -0.52 8.41
C VAL A 49 25.66 -0.93 7.13
N PRO A 50 26.53 -0.08 6.56
CA PRO A 50 27.28 -0.43 5.37
C PRO A 50 28.48 -1.34 5.71
N TYR A 51 28.71 -2.35 4.89
CA TYR A 51 29.81 -3.31 5.04
C TYR A 51 30.67 -3.33 3.79
N LEU A 52 31.98 -3.20 3.97
CA LEU A 52 32.96 -3.49 2.93
C LEU A 52 33.22 -4.99 2.88
N ILE A 53 33.09 -5.58 1.70
CA ILE A 53 33.34 -6.99 1.44
C ILE A 53 34.44 -7.09 0.39
N GLU A 54 35.48 -7.85 0.71
CA GLU A 54 36.54 -8.19 -0.25
C GLU A 54 36.25 -9.57 -0.85
N VAL A 55 36.19 -9.66 -2.17
CA VAL A 55 35.84 -10.87 -2.92
C VAL A 55 36.94 -11.13 -3.94
N SER A 56 37.54 -12.32 -3.90
CA SER A 56 38.44 -12.80 -4.95
C SER A 56 37.62 -13.25 -6.15
N VAL A 57 37.90 -12.70 -7.33
CA VAL A 57 37.26 -13.08 -8.60
C VAL A 57 38.36 -13.25 -9.64
N GLY A 58 38.62 -14.49 -10.06
CA GLY A 58 39.67 -14.79 -11.05
C GLY A 58 41.09 -14.40 -10.60
N GLY A 59 41.36 -14.41 -9.29
CA GLY A 59 42.64 -14.02 -8.71
C GLY A 59 42.80 -12.52 -8.41
N GLU A 60 41.83 -11.68 -8.79
CA GLU A 60 41.79 -10.26 -8.44
C GLU A 60 40.87 -10.01 -7.24
N VAL A 61 41.30 -9.14 -6.31
CA VAL A 61 40.48 -8.74 -5.16
C VAL A 61 39.57 -7.58 -5.55
N ARG A 62 38.26 -7.83 -5.57
CA ARG A 62 37.21 -6.83 -5.72
C ARG A 62 36.72 -6.36 -4.36
N ARG A 63 36.49 -5.07 -4.23
CA ARG A 63 35.93 -4.43 -3.03
C ARG A 63 34.54 -3.93 -3.32
N VAL A 64 33.55 -4.40 -2.56
CA VAL A 64 32.15 -4.00 -2.72
C VAL A 64 31.56 -3.55 -1.39
N VAL A 65 30.56 -2.69 -1.45
CA VAL A 65 29.81 -2.26 -0.26
C VAL A 65 28.42 -2.88 -0.31
N LEU A 66 28.04 -3.57 0.76
CA LEU A 66 26.66 -4.00 1.00
C LEU A 66 26.01 -3.05 2.00
N GLU A 67 24.89 -2.45 1.62
CA GLU A 67 24.05 -1.65 2.52
C GLU A 67 22.58 -2.07 2.41
N THR A 68 21.79 -1.72 3.42
CA THR A 68 20.33 -1.78 3.35
C THR A 68 19.74 -0.50 3.91
N ILE A 69 18.45 -0.27 3.66
CA ILE A 69 17.72 0.86 4.23
C ILE A 69 17.11 0.43 5.57
N ARG A 70 17.28 1.25 6.62
CA ARG A 70 16.59 1.05 7.91
C ARG A 70 15.12 1.47 7.79
N PRO A 71 14.18 0.75 8.43
CA PRO A 71 12.83 1.26 8.58
C PRO A 71 12.79 2.63 9.26
N GLY A 72 11.86 3.46 8.85
CA GLY A 72 11.70 4.82 9.36
C GLY A 72 10.47 5.52 8.79
N GLY A 73 10.03 6.60 9.44
CA GLY A 73 8.78 7.33 9.17
C GLY A 73 8.76 8.26 7.95
N PHE A 74 9.70 8.05 7.01
CA PHE A 74 9.92 8.88 5.83
C PHE A 74 9.65 8.10 4.53
N GLY A 75 8.72 7.13 4.56
CA GLY A 75 8.49 6.24 3.43
C GLY A 75 9.47 5.07 3.41
N HIS A 76 9.93 4.60 4.58
CA HIS A 76 10.74 3.38 4.70
C HIS A 76 10.06 2.33 5.59
N GLU A 77 8.78 2.51 5.93
CA GLU A 77 8.06 1.70 6.91
C GLU A 77 7.89 0.25 6.43
N HIS A 78 7.41 0.06 5.21
CA HIS A 78 7.26 -1.24 4.57
C HIS A 78 8.56 -1.67 3.90
N PHE A 79 8.76 -3.00 3.78
CA PHE A 79 9.90 -3.50 3.02
C PHE A 79 9.80 -3.15 1.53
N SER A 80 8.57 -2.99 1.00
CA SER A 80 8.31 -2.55 -0.38
C SER A 80 8.87 -1.17 -0.66
N ASP A 81 8.75 -0.22 0.28
CA ASP A 81 9.30 1.13 0.06
C ASP A 81 10.83 1.10 0.00
N ARG A 82 11.44 0.30 0.88
CA ARG A 82 12.90 0.12 0.89
C ARG A 82 13.37 -0.59 -0.37
N ALA A 83 12.61 -1.57 -0.85
CA ALA A 83 12.88 -2.24 -2.12
C ALA A 83 12.77 -1.25 -3.28
N GLN A 84 11.71 -0.42 -3.33
CA GLN A 84 11.52 0.61 -4.36
C GLN A 84 12.74 1.54 -4.45
N ILE A 85 13.24 2.02 -3.31
CA ILE A 85 14.41 2.91 -3.28
C ILE A 85 15.65 2.18 -3.80
N LEU A 86 15.94 0.96 -3.33
CA LEU A 86 17.12 0.21 -3.74
C LEU A 86 17.08 -0.17 -5.23
N LEU A 87 15.91 -0.57 -5.74
CA LEU A 87 15.71 -0.89 -7.16
C LEU A 87 15.89 0.37 -8.04
N TRP A 88 15.32 1.50 -7.62
CA TRP A 88 15.52 2.78 -8.29
C TRP A 88 17.00 3.18 -8.30
N GLN A 89 17.68 3.11 -7.15
CA GLN A 89 19.11 3.41 -7.03
C GLN A 89 19.96 2.54 -7.95
N HIS A 90 19.68 1.24 -8.04
CA HIS A 90 20.40 0.33 -8.94
C HIS A 90 20.27 0.74 -10.40
N SER A 91 19.05 1.07 -10.83
CA SER A 91 18.79 1.56 -12.19
C SER A 91 19.44 2.93 -12.45
N ALA A 92 19.37 3.87 -11.50
CA ALA A 92 19.77 5.25 -11.68
C ALA A 92 21.29 5.52 -11.52
N PHE A 93 21.96 4.88 -10.54
CA PHE A 93 23.35 5.17 -10.17
C PHE A 93 24.33 5.03 -11.34
N ASN A 94 24.09 4.07 -12.22
CA ASN A 94 24.95 3.77 -13.37
C ASN A 94 24.82 4.80 -14.51
N ASN A 95 23.81 5.67 -14.47
CA ASN A 95 23.54 6.68 -15.49
C ASN A 95 24.10 8.07 -15.14
N LEU A 96 24.53 8.30 -13.90
CA LEU A 96 25.07 9.59 -13.47
C LEU A 96 26.62 9.60 -13.55
N PRO A 97 27.24 10.50 -14.32
CA PRO A 97 28.69 10.59 -14.39
C PRO A 97 29.32 10.85 -13.02
N LYS A 98 30.48 10.22 -12.77
CA LYS A 98 31.24 10.35 -11.51
C LYS A 98 30.47 9.89 -10.25
N HIS A 99 29.43 9.07 -10.42
CA HIS A 99 28.76 8.38 -9.33
C HIS A 99 29.33 6.97 -9.12
N VAL A 100 29.21 6.42 -7.91
CA VAL A 100 29.55 5.00 -7.67
C VAL A 100 28.63 4.12 -8.52
N ARG A 101 29.22 3.12 -9.16
CA ARG A 101 28.44 2.14 -9.94
C ARG A 101 27.71 1.19 -9.01
N SER A 102 26.42 0.98 -9.29
CA SER A 102 25.67 -0.11 -8.68
C SER A 102 26.00 -1.41 -9.40
N ILE A 103 26.39 -2.42 -8.63
CA ILE A 103 26.83 -3.73 -9.14
C ILE A 103 25.64 -4.67 -9.24
N ASP A 104 24.82 -4.72 -8.20
CA ASP A 104 23.62 -5.54 -8.12
C ASP A 104 22.64 -4.92 -7.10
N VAL A 105 21.39 -5.34 -7.15
CA VAL A 105 20.36 -5.15 -6.12
C VAL A 105 19.74 -6.50 -5.83
N GLY A 106 19.44 -6.77 -4.56
CA GLY A 106 18.94 -8.07 -4.15
C GLY A 106 18.03 -8.01 -2.93
N ALA A 107 17.51 -9.17 -2.56
CA ALA A 107 16.67 -9.34 -1.39
C ALA A 107 17.22 -10.41 -0.45
N PHE A 108 16.85 -10.31 0.83
CA PHE A 108 17.01 -11.41 1.77
C PHE A 108 15.77 -12.30 1.71
N THR A 109 15.98 -13.61 1.54
CA THR A 109 14.94 -14.63 1.62
C THR A 109 14.54 -14.87 3.08
N ALA A 110 13.41 -15.55 3.32
CA ALA A 110 12.97 -15.94 4.66
C ALA A 110 14.00 -16.80 5.44
N SER A 111 14.85 -17.54 4.72
CA SER A 111 15.95 -18.32 5.30
C SER A 111 17.19 -17.49 5.67
N GLY A 112 17.16 -16.19 5.39
CA GLY A 112 18.31 -15.29 5.53
C GLY A 112 19.23 -15.26 4.33
N ALA A 113 19.04 -16.13 3.33
CA ALA A 113 19.90 -16.17 2.14
C ALA A 113 19.72 -14.93 1.26
N LEU A 114 20.78 -14.46 0.60
CA LEU A 114 20.69 -13.38 -0.39
C LEU A 114 20.22 -13.93 -1.75
N LYS A 115 19.44 -13.14 -2.47
CA LYS A 115 18.96 -13.41 -3.84
C LYS A 115 19.19 -12.18 -4.70
N SER A 116 19.90 -12.34 -5.82
CA SER A 116 20.08 -11.28 -6.81
C SER A 116 18.77 -10.95 -7.53
N LEU A 117 18.56 -9.67 -7.82
CA LEU A 117 17.43 -9.11 -8.56
C LEU A 117 17.89 -8.13 -9.66
N GLY A 118 19.20 -7.86 -9.82
CA GLY A 118 19.70 -6.83 -10.73
C GLY A 118 19.52 -7.13 -12.22
N ASP A 119 19.24 -8.38 -12.59
CA ASP A 119 18.90 -8.77 -13.96
C ASP A 119 17.38 -8.75 -14.25
N CYS A 120 16.55 -8.46 -13.24
CA CYS A 120 15.11 -8.36 -13.39
C CYS A 120 14.72 -7.04 -14.08
N LYS A 121 13.83 -7.11 -15.07
CA LYS A 121 13.29 -5.93 -15.77
C LYS A 121 11.89 -5.54 -15.35
N GLU A 122 11.09 -6.52 -14.93
CA GLU A 122 9.69 -6.32 -14.54
C GLU A 122 9.28 -7.38 -13.52
N PHE A 123 8.44 -7.00 -12.56
CA PHE A 123 7.82 -7.89 -11.61
C PHE A 123 6.41 -8.27 -12.09
N PHE A 124 5.99 -9.49 -11.80
CA PHE A 124 4.63 -9.94 -12.05
C PHE A 124 4.08 -10.66 -10.82
N ILE A 125 2.77 -10.60 -10.67
CA ILE A 125 2.03 -11.38 -9.67
C ILE A 125 1.07 -12.33 -10.40
N ILE A 126 0.93 -13.54 -9.88
CA ILE A 126 -0.11 -14.50 -10.29
C ILE A 126 -0.97 -14.73 -9.07
N THR A 127 -2.27 -14.52 -9.22
CA THR A 127 -3.27 -14.78 -8.18
C THR A 127 -4.09 -16.01 -8.54
N GLU A 128 -4.82 -16.55 -7.58
CA GLU A 128 -5.89 -17.49 -7.87
C GLU A 128 -6.95 -16.82 -8.75
N PHE A 129 -7.59 -17.61 -9.62
CA PHE A 129 -8.77 -17.17 -10.35
C PHE A 129 -9.99 -17.35 -9.44
N VAL A 130 -10.82 -16.31 -9.36
CA VAL A 130 -12.04 -16.31 -8.55
C VAL A 130 -13.25 -16.09 -9.44
N GLU A 131 -14.22 -16.99 -9.36
CA GLU A 131 -15.52 -16.86 -10.02
C GLU A 131 -16.45 -15.90 -9.25
N GLY A 132 -17.29 -15.17 -9.98
CA GLY A 132 -18.34 -14.32 -9.42
C GLY A 132 -18.76 -13.19 -10.36
N LYS A 133 -19.73 -12.40 -9.91
CA LYS A 133 -20.23 -11.21 -10.60
C LYS A 133 -19.83 -9.95 -9.84
N PRO A 134 -19.24 -8.94 -10.50
CA PRO A 134 -18.92 -7.67 -9.87
C PRO A 134 -20.15 -6.99 -9.25
N TYR A 135 -20.04 -6.46 -8.04
CA TYR A 135 -21.14 -5.81 -7.33
C TYR A 135 -21.69 -4.58 -8.06
N TYR A 136 -20.90 -3.91 -8.91
CA TYR A 136 -21.43 -2.80 -9.71
C TYR A 136 -22.61 -3.23 -10.61
N LEU A 137 -22.67 -4.51 -11.02
CA LEU A 137 -23.80 -5.03 -11.80
C LEU A 137 -25.09 -5.09 -11.00
N ASP A 138 -25.02 -5.32 -9.70
CA ASP A 138 -26.17 -5.21 -8.80
C ASP A 138 -26.66 -3.76 -8.75
N LEU A 139 -25.74 -2.79 -8.64
CA LEU A 139 -26.11 -1.37 -8.62
C LEU A 139 -26.76 -0.93 -9.94
N GLU A 140 -26.23 -1.38 -11.09
CA GLU A 140 -26.89 -1.15 -12.38
C GLU A 140 -28.29 -1.76 -12.43
N ALA A 141 -28.45 -2.98 -11.90
CA ALA A 141 -29.74 -3.66 -11.88
C ALA A 141 -30.74 -2.97 -10.94
N ILE A 142 -30.31 -2.49 -9.77
CA ILE A 142 -31.14 -1.67 -8.86
C ILE A 142 -31.59 -0.39 -9.55
N LYS A 143 -30.66 0.30 -10.24
CA LYS A 143 -30.97 1.53 -10.99
C LYS A 143 -32.04 1.28 -12.06
N ALA A 144 -31.92 0.18 -12.81
CA ALA A 144 -32.87 -0.19 -13.84
C ALA A 144 -34.25 -0.59 -13.28
N ARG A 145 -34.28 -1.29 -12.13
CA ARG A 145 -35.52 -1.69 -11.46
C ARG A 145 -36.22 -0.52 -10.74
N GLY A 146 -35.43 0.41 -10.20
CA GLY A 146 -35.91 1.51 -9.37
C GLY A 146 -36.30 1.12 -7.94
N GLU A 147 -36.07 -0.13 -7.54
CA GLU A 147 -36.41 -0.69 -6.22
C GLU A 147 -35.38 -1.72 -5.74
N LEU A 148 -35.32 -1.91 -4.42
CA LEU A 148 -34.49 -2.94 -3.78
C LEU A 148 -35.22 -4.28 -3.70
N SER A 149 -34.48 -5.35 -3.97
CA SER A 149 -34.85 -6.70 -3.59
C SER A 149 -34.28 -7.05 -2.21
N SER A 150 -34.76 -8.15 -1.62
CA SER A 150 -34.19 -8.67 -0.37
C SER A 150 -32.70 -9.01 -0.49
N LEU A 151 -32.27 -9.47 -1.67
CA LEU A 151 -30.87 -9.84 -1.92
C LEU A 151 -29.97 -8.61 -1.96
N ASP A 152 -30.42 -7.48 -2.51
CA ASP A 152 -29.64 -6.24 -2.54
C ASP A 152 -29.34 -5.75 -1.12
N VAL A 153 -30.34 -5.83 -0.23
CA VAL A 153 -30.20 -5.50 1.19
C VAL A 153 -29.27 -6.50 1.90
N GLU A 154 -29.43 -7.79 1.65
CA GLU A 154 -28.58 -8.84 2.23
C GLU A 154 -27.10 -8.65 1.85
N ARG A 155 -26.83 -8.36 0.57
CA ARG A 155 -25.48 -8.08 0.05
C ARG A 155 -24.91 -6.80 0.66
N CYS A 156 -25.69 -5.74 0.77
CA CYS A 156 -25.27 -4.50 1.42
C CYS A 156 -24.86 -4.72 2.88
N LEU A 157 -25.67 -5.48 3.63
CA LEU A 157 -25.37 -5.85 5.03
C LEU A 157 -24.13 -6.74 5.12
N ALA A 158 -23.95 -7.71 4.22
CA ALA A 158 -22.76 -8.56 4.19
C ALA A 158 -21.47 -7.75 3.97
N LEU A 159 -21.49 -6.76 3.07
CA LEU A 159 -20.35 -5.87 2.84
C LEU A 159 -20.06 -4.98 4.05
N SER A 160 -21.10 -4.43 4.69
CA SER A 160 -20.95 -3.64 5.92
C SER A 160 -20.38 -4.50 7.05
N ASN A 161 -20.91 -5.71 7.27
CA ASN A 161 -20.43 -6.65 8.28
C ASN A 161 -18.98 -7.08 8.05
N TYR A 162 -18.57 -7.25 6.79
CA TYR A 162 -17.18 -7.50 6.46
C TYR A 162 -16.27 -6.35 6.90
N LEU A 163 -16.65 -5.10 6.64
CA LEU A 163 -15.87 -3.95 7.13
C LEU A 163 -15.84 -3.88 8.66
N VAL A 164 -16.94 -4.20 9.36
CA VAL A 164 -16.93 -4.30 10.83
C VAL A 164 -15.85 -5.29 11.30
N GLU A 165 -15.78 -6.48 10.71
CA GLU A 165 -14.77 -7.48 11.03
C GLU A 165 -13.35 -7.00 10.70
N VAL A 166 -13.15 -6.44 9.51
CA VAL A 166 -11.85 -5.95 9.06
C VAL A 166 -11.35 -4.85 9.99
N HIS A 167 -12.18 -3.83 10.27
CA HIS A 167 -11.83 -2.64 11.06
C HIS A 167 -11.77 -2.87 12.57
N SER A 168 -12.27 -4.02 13.07
CA SER A 168 -12.17 -4.41 14.48
C SER A 168 -10.71 -4.65 14.91
N VAL A 169 -9.84 -5.01 13.97
CA VAL A 169 -8.41 -5.24 14.22
C VAL A 169 -7.67 -3.90 14.22
N LYS A 170 -7.26 -3.44 15.41
CA LYS A 170 -6.55 -2.16 15.59
C LYS A 170 -5.04 -2.30 15.43
N GLY A 171 -4.42 -1.27 14.84
CA GLY A 171 -2.99 -1.20 14.56
C GLY A 171 -2.18 -0.72 15.75
N ALA A 172 -1.85 -1.61 16.69
CA ALA A 172 -1.00 -1.28 17.83
C ALA A 172 0.46 -1.00 17.41
N GLY A 173 1.02 0.16 17.78
CA GLY A 173 2.38 0.57 17.40
C GLY A 173 2.52 1.01 15.93
N LEU A 174 1.40 1.21 15.22
CA LEU A 174 1.35 1.61 13.82
C LEU A 174 0.99 3.08 13.64
N GLU A 175 1.19 3.91 14.67
CA GLU A 175 0.93 5.35 14.63
C GLU A 175 1.72 6.05 13.49
N PRO A 176 3.01 5.75 13.25
CA PRO A 176 3.74 6.34 12.12
C PRO A 176 3.13 5.96 10.77
N LEU A 177 2.63 4.71 10.64
CA LEU A 177 1.99 4.22 9.42
C LEU A 177 0.67 4.94 9.18
N TYR A 178 -0.15 5.14 10.20
CA TYR A 178 -1.36 5.97 10.08
C TYR A 178 -1.04 7.39 9.61
N VAL A 179 -0.04 8.05 10.20
CA VAL A 179 0.40 9.38 9.77
C VAL A 179 0.86 9.37 8.31
N ARG A 180 1.53 8.31 7.87
CA ARG A 180 1.88 8.09 6.46
C ARG A 180 0.63 7.96 5.59
N ARG A 181 -0.36 7.14 5.95
CA ARG A 181 -1.60 6.98 5.17
C ARG A 181 -2.35 8.29 4.98
N ILE A 182 -2.43 9.12 6.02
CA ILE A 182 -3.03 10.46 5.92
C ILE A 182 -2.23 11.39 5.00
N ARG A 183 -0.91 11.23 4.94
CA ARG A 183 -0.06 11.97 3.99
C ARG A 183 -0.29 11.48 2.56
N GLU A 184 -0.41 10.17 2.37
CA GLU A 184 -0.64 9.54 1.05
C GLU A 184 -2.02 9.85 0.49
N LEU A 185 -3.07 9.87 1.32
CA LEU A 185 -4.42 10.31 0.91
C LEU A 185 -4.39 11.64 0.16
N ILE A 186 -3.49 12.54 0.55
CA ILE A 186 -3.39 13.86 -0.06
C ILE A 186 -2.36 13.86 -1.17
N GLY A 187 -1.13 13.41 -0.87
CA GLY A 187 0.03 13.63 -1.73
C GLY A 187 0.45 12.47 -2.62
N HIS A 188 -0.19 11.30 -2.54
CA HIS A 188 0.15 10.18 -3.40
C HIS A 188 -0.40 10.40 -4.81
N GLY A 189 0.33 9.94 -5.83
CA GLY A 189 -0.04 10.07 -7.25
C GLY A 189 -1.27 9.25 -7.67
N GLU A 190 -1.79 8.41 -6.77
CA GLU A 190 -3.05 7.68 -6.96
C GLU A 190 -4.16 8.16 -6.01
N CYS A 191 -3.90 9.24 -5.27
CA CYS A 191 -4.84 9.82 -4.31
C CYS A 191 -5.27 11.24 -4.75
N ILE A 192 -5.54 12.16 -3.83
CA ILE A 192 -6.14 13.47 -4.15
C ILE A 192 -5.29 14.27 -5.15
N MET A 193 -4.01 14.52 -4.88
CA MET A 193 -3.14 15.27 -5.79
C MET A 193 -3.02 14.59 -7.15
N GLY A 194 -2.81 13.27 -7.16
CA GLY A 194 -2.76 12.51 -8.40
C GLY A 194 -4.05 12.55 -9.21
N LEU A 195 -5.20 12.50 -8.55
CA LEU A 195 -6.49 12.63 -9.22
C LEU A 195 -6.68 14.03 -9.81
N ILE A 196 -6.31 15.07 -9.06
CA ILE A 196 -6.37 16.47 -9.51
C ILE A 196 -5.48 16.71 -10.73
N ASP A 197 -4.27 16.15 -10.75
CA ASP A 197 -3.36 16.24 -11.90
C ASP A 197 -3.95 15.62 -13.19
N ASN A 198 -4.93 14.72 -13.06
CA ASN A 198 -5.62 14.07 -14.19
C ASN A 198 -6.87 14.83 -14.68
N TYR A 199 -7.28 15.93 -14.04
CA TYR A 199 -8.42 16.73 -14.53
C TYR A 199 -8.05 17.46 -15.83
N PRO A 200 -8.87 17.34 -16.89
CA PRO A 200 -8.70 18.14 -18.10
C PRO A 200 -8.76 19.64 -17.82
N SER A 201 -7.98 20.43 -18.56
CA SER A 201 -8.07 21.88 -18.50
C SER A 201 -9.38 22.40 -19.12
N GLY A 202 -9.89 23.51 -18.59
CA GLY A 202 -11.07 24.19 -19.14
C GLY A 202 -12.43 23.61 -18.74
N LEU A 203 -12.50 22.77 -17.70
CA LEU A 203 -13.77 22.31 -17.14
C LEU A 203 -14.46 23.42 -16.33
N GLU A 204 -15.68 23.79 -16.70
CA GLU A 204 -16.45 24.84 -16.02
C GLU A 204 -16.86 24.43 -14.59
N TYR A 205 -17.17 23.15 -14.38
CA TYR A 205 -17.63 22.62 -13.10
C TYR A 205 -16.49 22.20 -12.14
N ALA A 206 -15.23 22.24 -12.62
CA ALA A 206 -14.04 21.85 -11.88
C ALA A 206 -12.83 22.63 -12.40
N ASP A 207 -12.91 23.96 -12.33
CA ASP A 207 -11.84 24.84 -12.79
C ASP A 207 -10.60 24.80 -11.86
N GLU A 208 -9.47 25.34 -12.31
CA GLU A 208 -8.22 25.34 -11.54
C GLU A 208 -8.38 25.96 -10.15
N LYS A 209 -9.23 26.98 -10.00
CA LYS A 209 -9.50 27.62 -8.70
C LYS A 209 -10.22 26.67 -7.75
N THR A 210 -11.21 25.93 -8.27
CA THR A 210 -11.95 24.92 -7.52
C THR A 210 -11.01 23.80 -7.07
N LEU A 211 -10.21 23.25 -7.98
CA LEU A 211 -9.25 22.19 -7.66
C LEU A 211 -8.21 22.64 -6.63
N MET A 212 -7.65 23.85 -6.78
CA MET A 212 -6.73 24.45 -5.81
C MET A 212 -7.35 24.64 -4.42
N GLU A 213 -8.62 25.05 -4.36
CA GLU A 213 -9.33 25.19 -3.08
C GLU A 213 -9.58 23.83 -2.42
N ILE A 214 -9.90 22.79 -3.20
CA ILE A 214 -10.01 21.42 -2.69
C ILE A 214 -8.68 20.98 -2.06
N GLU A 215 -7.54 21.17 -2.75
CA GLU A 215 -6.23 20.84 -2.19
C GLU A 215 -5.95 21.59 -0.89
N ARG A 216 -6.21 22.91 -0.88
CA ARG A 216 -5.99 23.76 0.30
C ARG A 216 -6.78 23.25 1.51
N ARG A 217 -8.05 22.88 1.32
CA ARG A 217 -8.88 22.30 2.38
C ARG A 217 -8.38 20.93 2.81
N CYS A 218 -7.90 20.10 1.88
CA CYS A 218 -7.33 18.80 2.19
C CYS A 218 -6.06 18.92 3.05
N LEU A 219 -5.23 19.96 2.83
CA LEU A 219 -4.07 20.24 3.69
C LEU A 219 -4.48 20.55 5.15
N GLU A 220 -5.56 21.31 5.36
CA GLU A 220 -6.10 21.55 6.70
C GLU A 220 -6.57 20.23 7.36
N TRP A 221 -7.30 19.41 6.60
CA TRP A 221 -7.71 18.07 7.03
C TRP A 221 -6.53 17.20 7.43
N ARG A 222 -5.41 17.24 6.68
CA ARG A 222 -4.18 16.52 7.04
C ARG A 222 -3.75 16.78 8.47
N TRP A 223 -3.74 18.04 8.89
CA TRP A 223 -3.29 18.46 10.21
C TRP A 223 -4.23 18.04 11.32
N LYS A 224 -5.54 17.92 11.01
CA LYS A 224 -6.55 17.36 11.90
C LYS A 224 -6.39 15.83 12.01
N LEU A 225 -6.35 15.13 10.87
CA LEU A 225 -6.34 13.67 10.80
C LEU A 225 -5.07 13.06 11.36
N LYS A 226 -3.88 13.63 11.11
CA LYS A 226 -2.59 13.07 11.60
C LYS A 226 -2.49 12.90 13.11
N LYS A 227 -3.39 13.52 13.89
CA LYS A 227 -3.46 13.44 15.36
C LYS A 227 -4.37 12.29 15.84
N LYS A 228 -5.05 11.60 14.93
CA LYS A 228 -6.06 10.56 15.19
C LYS A 228 -5.47 9.16 15.03
N THR A 229 -4.22 8.97 15.42
CA THR A 229 -3.49 7.70 15.21
C THR A 229 -4.13 6.51 15.94
N HIS A 230 -4.92 6.77 16.99
CA HIS A 230 -5.71 5.74 17.68
C HIS A 230 -6.76 5.07 16.78
N ARG A 231 -7.12 5.70 15.66
CA ARG A 231 -8.06 5.14 14.68
C ARG A 231 -7.43 4.13 13.73
N CYS A 232 -6.10 3.98 13.74
CA CYS A 232 -5.39 3.04 12.89
C CYS A 232 -5.99 1.64 13.03
N ALA A 233 -6.53 1.13 11.93
CA ALA A 233 -7.14 -0.19 11.86
C ALA A 233 -6.70 -0.90 10.59
N ARG A 234 -6.89 -2.21 10.56
CA ARG A 234 -6.78 -2.98 9.33
C ARG A 234 -7.85 -2.46 8.35
N VAL A 235 -7.46 -2.24 7.10
CA VAL A 235 -8.35 -1.77 6.03
C VAL A 235 -8.14 -2.61 4.77
N HIS A 236 -9.11 -2.58 3.86
CA HIS A 236 -8.93 -3.02 2.49
C HIS A 236 -8.17 -1.95 1.68
N GLY A 237 -8.52 -0.68 1.84
CA GLY A 237 -7.89 0.48 1.18
C GLY A 237 -8.40 0.75 -0.24
N ASP A 238 -9.30 -0.08 -0.77
CA ASP A 238 -9.97 0.14 -2.06
C ASP A 238 -11.28 -0.63 -2.20
N PHE A 239 -12.09 -0.59 -1.15
CA PHE A 239 -13.31 -1.38 -1.03
C PHE A 239 -14.48 -0.74 -1.81
N HIS A 240 -14.56 -1.00 -3.11
CA HIS A 240 -15.61 -0.47 -3.99
C HIS A 240 -16.25 -1.55 -4.86
N PRO A 241 -17.43 -1.30 -5.48
CA PRO A 241 -18.23 -2.33 -6.16
C PRO A 241 -17.53 -3.13 -7.26
N TRP A 242 -16.54 -2.56 -7.95
CA TRP A 242 -15.74 -3.28 -8.94
C TRP A 242 -14.74 -4.27 -8.35
N ASN A 243 -14.33 -4.11 -7.10
CA ASN A 243 -13.43 -5.02 -6.40
C ASN A 243 -14.15 -6.10 -5.61
N ILE A 244 -15.48 -6.22 -5.74
CA ILE A 244 -16.30 -7.21 -5.04
C ILE A 244 -16.93 -8.14 -6.04
N LEU A 245 -16.61 -9.43 -5.95
CA LEU A 245 -17.25 -10.48 -6.73
C LEU A 245 -18.21 -11.27 -5.86
N PHE A 246 -19.51 -11.12 -6.10
CA PHE A 246 -20.52 -11.97 -5.49
C PHE A 246 -20.65 -13.28 -6.26
N ARG A 247 -20.67 -14.39 -5.52
CA ARG A 247 -21.02 -15.72 -6.05
C ARG A 247 -22.53 -15.91 -5.89
N ASP A 248 -22.94 -16.81 -5.00
CA ASP A 248 -24.33 -17.09 -4.69
C ASP A 248 -24.78 -16.38 -3.41
N GLY A 249 -25.97 -15.80 -3.44
CA GLY A 249 -26.50 -15.03 -2.30
C GLY A 249 -25.57 -13.87 -1.94
N ALA A 250 -25.28 -13.72 -0.64
CA ALA A 250 -24.37 -12.71 -0.12
C ALA A 250 -22.92 -13.16 0.07
N ASP A 251 -22.55 -14.36 -0.42
CA ASP A 251 -21.16 -14.82 -0.42
C ASP A 251 -20.34 -14.06 -1.50
N PHE A 252 -19.19 -13.52 -1.10
CA PHE A 252 -18.36 -12.71 -1.99
C PHE A 252 -16.87 -12.91 -1.78
N THR A 253 -16.08 -12.37 -2.70
CA THR A 253 -14.64 -12.20 -2.55
C THR A 253 -14.25 -10.78 -2.91
N ALA A 254 -13.46 -10.17 -2.03
CA ALA A 254 -12.84 -8.89 -2.27
C ALA A 254 -11.52 -9.09 -3.04
N LEU A 255 -11.28 -8.21 -4.00
CA LEU A 255 -10.11 -8.19 -4.87
C LEU A 255 -9.31 -6.91 -4.62
N ASP A 256 -8.06 -6.91 -5.07
CA ASP A 256 -7.23 -5.70 -5.17
C ASP A 256 -7.10 -4.88 -3.88
N ARG A 257 -6.31 -5.42 -2.94
CA ARG A 257 -5.91 -4.74 -1.70
C ARG A 257 -4.60 -3.95 -1.86
N SER A 258 -4.39 -3.32 -3.01
CA SER A 258 -3.10 -2.71 -3.39
C SER A 258 -2.74 -1.45 -2.59
N ARG A 259 -3.70 -0.80 -1.95
CA ARG A 259 -3.51 0.49 -1.26
C ARG A 259 -3.10 0.38 0.20
N GLY A 260 -2.66 -0.78 0.66
CA GLY A 260 -2.05 -0.96 1.97
C GLY A 260 -2.99 -1.55 3.02
N GLU A 261 -2.39 -2.16 4.04
CA GLU A 261 -3.12 -3.02 4.98
C GLU A 261 -3.65 -2.33 6.24
N TRP A 262 -3.07 -1.18 6.60
CA TRP A 262 -3.41 -0.41 7.80
C TRP A 262 -3.67 1.04 7.42
N GLY A 263 -4.71 1.63 8.02
CA GLY A 263 -5.11 3.00 7.71
C GLY A 263 -6.31 3.45 8.51
N GLU A 264 -7.08 4.36 7.91
CA GLU A 264 -8.30 4.91 8.48
C GLU A 264 -9.52 4.16 7.91
N PRO A 265 -10.37 3.55 8.76
CA PRO A 265 -11.65 2.94 8.36
C PRO A 265 -12.53 3.78 7.43
N ALA A 266 -12.46 5.10 7.52
CA ALA A 266 -13.20 6.01 6.67
C ALA A 266 -12.87 5.90 5.17
N ASP A 267 -11.70 5.36 4.81
CA ASP A 267 -11.36 5.06 3.41
C ASP A 267 -12.32 4.03 2.81
N ASP A 268 -12.41 2.84 3.42
CA ASP A 268 -13.27 1.76 2.93
C ASP A 268 -14.76 2.14 2.99
N MET A 269 -15.16 2.86 4.04
CA MET A 269 -16.53 3.36 4.16
C MET A 269 -16.88 4.32 3.02
N ALA A 270 -16.03 5.32 2.74
CA ALA A 270 -16.26 6.26 1.66
C ALA A 270 -16.18 5.57 0.28
N ALA A 271 -15.20 4.68 0.09
CA ALA A 271 -14.97 3.95 -1.15
C ALA A 271 -16.20 3.15 -1.61
N MET A 272 -16.93 2.55 -0.67
CA MET A 272 -18.17 1.84 -0.98
C MET A 272 -19.35 2.82 -1.12
N THR A 273 -19.61 3.60 -0.08
CA THR A 273 -20.88 4.33 0.08
C THR A 273 -21.04 5.51 -0.87
N ILE A 274 -19.95 6.09 -1.38
CA ILE A 274 -20.04 7.14 -2.41
C ILE A 274 -20.73 6.65 -3.69
N ASN A 275 -20.60 5.36 -4.00
CA ASN A 275 -21.25 4.79 -5.17
C ASN A 275 -22.77 4.84 -5.03
N TYR A 276 -23.32 4.61 -3.84
CA TYR A 276 -24.76 4.75 -3.63
C TYR A 276 -25.21 6.21 -3.89
N LEU A 277 -24.40 7.20 -3.50
CA LEU A 277 -24.68 8.60 -3.81
C LEU A 277 -24.65 8.85 -5.32
N PHE A 278 -23.60 8.40 -6.02
CA PHE A 278 -23.50 8.58 -7.48
C PHE A 278 -24.60 7.86 -8.25
N TYR A 279 -24.95 6.63 -7.88
CA TYR A 279 -26.04 5.89 -8.51
C TYR A 279 -27.39 6.56 -8.26
N SER A 280 -27.61 7.13 -7.06
CA SER A 280 -28.79 7.94 -6.78
C SER A 280 -28.86 9.19 -7.66
N LEU A 281 -27.76 9.94 -7.76
CA LEU A 281 -27.68 11.12 -8.62
C LEU A 281 -27.90 10.79 -10.10
N GLN A 282 -27.35 9.69 -10.59
CA GLN A 282 -27.56 9.22 -11.97
C GLN A 282 -29.03 8.84 -12.23
N ALA A 283 -29.66 8.15 -11.29
CA ALA A 283 -31.02 7.66 -11.44
C ALA A 283 -32.08 8.77 -11.29
N TYR A 284 -31.80 9.74 -10.41
CA TYR A 284 -32.84 10.60 -9.86
C TYR A 284 -32.48 12.10 -9.83
N GLY A 285 -31.22 12.48 -10.06
CA GLY A 285 -30.74 13.86 -9.95
C GLY A 285 -30.62 14.40 -8.51
N GLU A 286 -30.99 13.59 -7.51
CA GLU A 286 -30.95 13.91 -6.08
C GLU A 286 -30.79 12.62 -5.26
N ILE A 287 -30.41 12.74 -3.99
CA ILE A 287 -30.26 11.57 -3.10
C ILE A 287 -31.62 11.09 -2.64
N LYS A 288 -32.15 10.04 -3.29
CA LYS A 288 -33.42 9.39 -2.93
C LYS A 288 -33.51 7.93 -3.39
N GLY A 289 -34.62 7.31 -3.02
CA GLY A 289 -35.02 5.98 -3.48
C GLY A 289 -34.09 4.87 -2.97
N PRO A 290 -33.95 3.76 -3.72
CA PRO A 290 -33.25 2.55 -3.26
C PRO A 290 -31.79 2.80 -2.86
N PHE A 291 -31.10 3.72 -3.53
CA PHE A 291 -29.71 4.02 -3.22
C PHE A 291 -29.52 4.86 -1.94
N LYS A 292 -30.48 5.74 -1.62
CA LYS A 292 -30.49 6.41 -0.31
C LYS A 292 -30.68 5.38 0.80
N GLU A 293 -31.58 4.43 0.60
CA GLU A 293 -31.82 3.34 1.54
C GLU A 293 -30.58 2.45 1.73
N LEU A 294 -29.89 2.05 0.65
CA LEU A 294 -28.62 1.32 0.77
C LEU A 294 -27.54 2.10 1.51
N PHE A 295 -27.43 3.41 1.25
CA PHE A 295 -26.50 4.28 1.95
C PHE A 295 -26.79 4.30 3.45
N GLU A 296 -28.05 4.48 3.84
CA GLU A 296 -28.49 4.50 5.24
C GLU A 296 -28.26 3.14 5.91
N ILE A 297 -28.69 2.03 5.30
CA ILE A 297 -28.48 0.67 5.82
C ILE A 297 -27.00 0.38 6.07
N PHE A 298 -26.13 0.74 5.11
CA PHE A 298 -24.70 0.48 5.23
C PHE A 298 -24.07 1.22 6.41
N TRP A 299 -24.41 2.52 6.55
CA TRP A 299 -23.94 3.39 7.61
C TRP A 299 -24.49 3.00 8.98
N GLU A 300 -25.80 2.80 9.09
CA GLU A 300 -26.47 2.45 10.35
C GLU A 300 -25.95 1.11 10.88
N ASN A 301 -25.88 0.07 10.04
CA ASN A 301 -25.36 -1.24 10.46
C ASN A 301 -23.90 -1.15 10.92
N TYR A 302 -23.06 -0.38 10.22
CA TYR A 302 -21.65 -0.21 10.58
C TYR A 302 -21.49 0.54 11.91
N LEU A 303 -22.20 1.67 12.08
CA LEU A 303 -22.13 2.48 13.30
C LEU A 303 -22.68 1.73 14.51
N GLU A 304 -23.84 1.05 14.38
CA GLU A 304 -24.44 0.29 15.47
C GLU A 304 -23.49 -0.80 16.00
N LYS A 305 -22.82 -1.51 15.09
CA LYS A 305 -21.93 -2.62 15.45
C LYS A 305 -20.55 -2.19 15.93
N THR A 306 -20.06 -1.04 15.49
CA THR A 306 -18.71 -0.57 15.84
C THR A 306 -18.70 0.47 16.95
N GLY A 307 -19.78 1.23 17.11
CA GLY A 307 -19.83 2.43 17.96
C GLY A 307 -18.92 3.57 17.47
N ASP A 308 -18.42 3.53 16.24
CA ASP A 308 -17.44 4.49 15.71
C ASP A 308 -18.07 5.81 15.24
N GLU A 309 -18.72 6.54 16.14
CA GLU A 309 -19.32 7.85 15.82
C GLU A 309 -18.31 8.91 15.37
N GLU A 310 -17.04 8.77 15.78
CA GLU A 310 -15.98 9.72 15.40
C GLU A 310 -15.74 9.74 13.89
N ILE A 311 -16.00 8.66 13.17
CA ILE A 311 -15.82 8.55 11.70
C ILE A 311 -16.57 9.66 10.94
N LEU A 312 -17.75 10.03 11.40
CA LEU A 312 -18.60 11.07 10.80
C LEU A 312 -17.93 12.44 10.84
N THR A 313 -17.00 12.65 11.77
CA THR A 313 -16.26 13.91 11.94
C THR A 313 -14.97 13.98 11.11
N ILE A 314 -14.58 12.88 10.45
CA ILE A 314 -13.28 12.74 9.77
C ILE A 314 -13.34 12.18 8.34
N ILE A 315 -14.48 11.67 7.87
CA ILE A 315 -14.60 11.00 6.57
C ILE A 315 -14.54 11.94 5.35
N GLN A 316 -14.77 13.24 5.55
CA GLN A 316 -14.93 14.23 4.48
C GLN A 316 -13.83 14.21 3.40
N PRO A 317 -12.52 14.20 3.74
CA PRO A 317 -11.47 14.13 2.72
C PRO A 317 -11.44 12.79 1.96
N PHE A 318 -11.98 11.71 2.52
CA PHE A 318 -12.08 10.42 1.82
C PHE A 318 -13.21 10.45 0.77
N TYR A 319 -14.32 11.12 1.05
CA TYR A 319 -15.32 11.39 0.01
C TYR A 319 -14.76 12.34 -1.06
N ALA A 320 -14.09 13.42 -0.65
CA ALA A 320 -13.49 14.37 -1.61
C ALA A 320 -12.47 13.71 -2.55
N TRP A 321 -11.75 12.70 -2.07
CA TRP A 321 -10.87 11.90 -2.92
C TRP A 321 -11.64 11.09 -3.99
N ARG A 322 -12.84 10.61 -3.68
CA ARG A 322 -13.60 9.72 -4.57
C ARG A 322 -14.54 10.46 -5.54
N GLY A 323 -14.75 11.76 -5.35
CA GLY A 323 -15.47 12.66 -6.28
C GLY A 323 -16.47 13.58 -5.62
#